data_AF-A0A7J8IVM4-F1
#
_entry.id   AF-A0A7J8IVM4-F1
#
_cell.length_a   1.000
_cell.length_b   1.000
_cell.length_c   1.000
_cell.angle_alpha   90.00
_cell.angle_beta   90.00
_cell.angle_gamma   90.00
#
_symmetry.space_group_name_H-M   'P 1'
#
loop_
_entity.id
_entity.type
_entity.pdbx_description
1 polymer ?
#
loop_
_entity_poly.entity_id
_entity_poly.type
_entity_poly.pdbx_seq_one_letter_code
_entity_poly.pdbx_strand_id
1 'polypeptide(L)'
;MLRPNILLTGTPGVGKTTLGKELASRSGLKYVNVGDLAREGQLYDGYDEEYDCPILDEDRVVDELESQMSEGGVIVDYHGCDFFPERWFHIVFVLNTDNSVLYKRLETR
;
A
#
# COMPACT_ATOMS: atom_id res chain seq x y z
N MET A 1 21.89 9.22 -4.72
CA MET A 1 21.97 7.87 -5.32
C MET A 1 20.57 7.50 -5.77
N LEU A 2 20.41 6.91 -6.95
CA LEU A 2 19.13 6.31 -7.36
C LEU A 2 18.75 5.23 -6.34
N ARG A 3 17.49 5.26 -5.86
CA ARG A 3 16.96 4.29 -4.89
C ARG A 3 15.73 3.58 -5.49
N PRO A 4 15.56 2.28 -5.23
CA PRO A 4 14.45 1.53 -5.80
C PRO A 4 13.13 1.86 -5.12
N ASN A 5 12.05 1.65 -5.84
CA ASN A 5 10.70 1.61 -5.33
C ASN A 5 10.23 0.16 -5.19
N ILE A 6 9.53 -0.13 -4.10
CA ILE A 6 9.09 -1.47 -3.72
C ILE A 6 7.59 -1.43 -3.45
N LEU A 7 6.84 -2.36 -4.04
CA LEU A 7 5.45 -2.60 -3.67
C LEU A 7 5.37 -3.79 -2.71
N LEU A 8 4.70 -3.59 -1.58
CA LEU A 8 4.24 -4.66 -0.70
C LEU A 8 2.72 -4.79 -0.86
N THR A 9 2.27 -5.93 -1.37
CA THR A 9 0.85 -6.22 -1.58
C THR A 9 0.44 -7.58 -1.02
N GLY A 10 -0.84 -7.92 -1.14
CA GLY A 10 -1.48 -9.11 -0.57
C GLY A 10 -2.64 -8.76 0.35
N THR A 11 -3.35 -9.79 0.81
CA THR A 11 -4.60 -9.67 1.59
C THR A 11 -4.42 -8.80 2.85
N PRO A 12 -5.43 -8.05 3.31
CA PRO A 12 -5.40 -7.42 4.64
C PRO A 12 -5.02 -8.44 5.73
N GLY A 13 -4.13 -8.05 6.66
CA GLY A 13 -3.68 -8.91 7.78
C GLY A 13 -2.43 -9.77 7.54
N VAL A 14 -1.91 -9.86 6.31
CA VAL A 14 -0.70 -10.67 6.00
C VAL A 14 0.60 -10.09 6.55
N GLY A 15 0.61 -8.81 6.94
CA GLY A 15 1.76 -8.16 7.60
C GLY A 15 2.49 -7.07 6.80
N LYS A 16 1.91 -6.57 5.70
CA LYS A 16 2.48 -5.53 4.83
C LYS A 16 3.00 -4.31 5.61
N THR A 17 2.13 -3.70 6.43
CA THR A 17 2.44 -2.51 7.23
C THR A 17 3.59 -2.74 8.20
N THR A 18 3.62 -3.90 8.87
CA THR A 18 4.69 -4.26 9.81
C THR A 18 6.02 -4.39 9.08
N LEU A 19 6.05 -5.12 7.95
CA LEU A 19 7.26 -5.28 7.15
C LEU A 19 7.72 -3.95 6.55
N GLY A 20 6.82 -3.16 5.97
CA GLY A 20 7.16 -1.90 5.31
C GLY A 20 7.75 -0.86 6.26
N LYS A 21 7.19 -0.72 7.46
CA LYS A 21 7.74 0.17 8.51
C LYS A 21 9.13 -0.26 8.97
N GLU A 22 9.32 -1.57 9.18
CA GLU A 22 10.64 -2.11 9.57
C GLU A 22 11.68 -1.92 8.46
N LEU A 23 11.31 -2.18 7.21
CA LEU A 23 12.19 -1.96 6.06
C LEU A 23 12.58 -0.49 5.94
N ALA A 24 11.64 0.45 6.07
CA ALA A 24 11.93 1.88 6.05
C ALA A 24 12.90 2.29 7.17
N SER A 25 12.67 1.81 8.40
CA SER A 25 13.56 2.09 9.54
C SER A 25 15.00 1.63 9.30
N ARG A 26 15.19 0.45 8.68
CA ARG A 26 16.51 -0.12 8.44
C ARG A 26 17.22 0.39 7.19
N SER A 27 16.47 0.80 6.18
CA SER A 27 17.02 1.19 4.86
C SER A 27 17.06 2.71 4.63
N GLY A 28 16.28 3.48 5.40
CA GLY A 28 16.07 4.91 5.17
C GLY A 28 15.23 5.21 3.92
N LEU A 29 14.51 4.22 3.38
CA LEU A 29 13.48 4.42 2.35
C LEU A 29 12.22 5.04 2.96
N LYS A 30 11.43 5.77 2.16
CA LYS A 30 10.16 6.35 2.61
C LYS A 30 9.08 5.26 2.58
N TYR A 31 8.38 5.06 3.68
CA TYR A 31 7.21 4.17 3.73
C TYR A 31 5.92 4.97 3.49
N VAL A 32 5.04 4.44 2.65
CA VAL A 32 3.72 4.99 2.38
C VAL A 32 2.68 3.89 2.53
N ASN A 33 1.70 4.10 3.41
CA ASN A 33 0.47 3.32 3.42
C ASN A 33 -0.59 4.05 2.60
N VAL A 34 -1.09 3.43 1.53
CA VAL A 34 -2.01 4.10 0.60
C VAL A 34 -3.38 4.36 1.23
N GLY A 35 -3.84 3.51 2.15
CA GLY A 35 -5.08 3.75 2.89
C GLY A 35 -4.99 4.95 3.84
N ASP A 36 -3.84 5.12 4.51
CA ASP A 36 -3.60 6.30 5.35
C ASP A 36 -3.47 7.57 4.49
N LEU A 37 -2.74 7.51 3.37
CA LEU A 37 -2.63 8.59 2.40
C LEU A 37 -4.01 9.05 1.89
N ALA A 38 -4.86 8.09 1.51
CA ALA A 38 -6.20 8.38 1.03
C ALA A 38 -7.09 9.02 2.11
N ARG A 39 -6.96 8.57 3.36
CA ARG A 39 -7.67 9.16 4.50
C ARG A 39 -7.23 10.60 4.76
N GLU A 40 -5.93 10.86 4.75
CA GLU A 40 -5.36 12.17 5.00
C GLU A 40 -5.66 13.16 3.86
N GLY A 41 -5.58 12.70 2.60
CA GLY A 41 -5.85 13.50 1.41
C GLY A 41 -7.31 13.55 0.97
N GLN A 42 -8.22 12.84 1.67
CA GLN A 42 -9.62 12.67 1.27
C GLN A 42 -9.75 12.23 -0.21
N LEU A 43 -8.99 11.18 -0.56
CA LEU A 43 -8.89 10.64 -1.92
C LEU A 43 -9.94 9.54 -2.12
N TYR A 44 -11.21 9.92 -2.05
CA TYR A 44 -12.34 9.01 -2.19
C TYR A 44 -13.33 9.56 -3.21
N ASP A 45 -13.96 8.67 -3.98
CA ASP A 45 -15.05 8.99 -4.89
C ASP A 45 -16.17 7.93 -4.76
N GLY A 46 -17.25 8.31 -4.09
CA GLY A 46 -18.36 7.42 -3.79
C GLY A 46 -18.22 6.64 -2.48
N TYR A 47 -19.21 5.78 -2.23
CA TYR A 47 -19.34 4.98 -1.02
C TYR A 47 -19.86 3.59 -1.38
N ASP A 48 -19.28 2.56 -0.80
CA ASP A 48 -19.67 1.17 -0.95
C ASP A 48 -20.62 0.79 0.19
N GLU A 49 -21.90 0.57 -0.13
CA GLU A 49 -22.93 0.21 0.85
C GLU A 49 -22.80 -1.23 1.35
N GLU A 50 -22.20 -2.15 0.58
CA GLU A 50 -22.03 -3.55 0.98
C GLU A 50 -20.96 -3.69 2.06
N TYR A 51 -19.86 -2.97 1.89
CA TYR A 51 -18.70 -3.00 2.79
C TYR A 51 -18.65 -1.85 3.80
N ASP A 52 -19.62 -0.94 3.76
CA ASP A 52 -19.74 0.24 4.63
C ASP A 52 -18.44 1.07 4.66
N CYS A 53 -17.92 1.41 3.48
CA CYS A 53 -16.67 2.15 3.37
C CYS A 53 -16.62 3.12 2.18
N PRO A 54 -15.83 4.20 2.26
CA PRO A 54 -15.55 5.05 1.11
C PRO A 54 -14.80 4.29 0.01
N ILE A 55 -15.16 4.55 -1.25
CA ILE A 55 -14.48 3.97 -2.41
C ILE A 55 -13.24 4.83 -2.70
N LEU A 56 -12.09 4.18 -2.86
CA LEU A 56 -10.82 4.85 -3.16
C LEU A 56 -10.88 5.51 -4.54
N ASP A 57 -10.49 6.78 -4.62
CA ASP A 57 -10.25 7.44 -5.92
C ASP A 57 -8.83 7.08 -6.40
N GLU A 58 -8.74 6.06 -7.25
CA GLU A 58 -7.49 5.49 -7.73
C GLU A 58 -6.67 6.49 -8.55
N ASP A 59 -7.31 7.28 -9.42
CA ASP A 59 -6.64 8.29 -10.25
C ASP A 59 -6.00 9.37 -9.37
N ARG A 60 -6.73 9.88 -8.36
CA ARG A 60 -6.18 10.88 -7.43
C ARG A 60 -5.06 10.34 -6.56
N VAL A 61 -5.10 9.06 -6.20
CA VAL A 61 -3.98 8.39 -5.50
C VAL A 61 -2.75 8.32 -6.40
N VAL A 62 -2.93 8.04 -7.69
CA VAL A 62 -1.82 8.01 -8.65
C VAL A 62 -1.20 9.41 -8.78
N ASP A 63 -2.04 10.43 -8.98
CA ASP A 63 -1.60 11.82 -9.09
C ASP A 63 -0.82 12.29 -7.86
N GLU A 64 -1.30 11.97 -6.65
CA GLU A 64 -0.66 12.35 -5.39
C GLU A 64 0.74 11.74 -5.21
N LEU A 65 0.95 10.51 -5.70
CA LEU A 65 2.20 9.77 -5.53
C LEU A 65 3.21 9.96 -6.67
N GLU A 66 2.78 10.37 -7.85
CA GLU A 66 3.57 10.40 -9.09
C GLU A 66 4.94 11.08 -8.93
N SER A 67 4.97 12.26 -8.31
CA SER A 67 6.20 13.01 -8.08
C SER A 67 7.18 12.25 -7.17
N GLN A 68 6.70 11.71 -6.05
CA GLN A 68 7.52 10.97 -5.10
C GLN A 68 8.04 9.66 -5.69
N MET A 69 7.20 8.96 -6.46
CA MET A 69 7.57 7.71 -7.12
C MET A 69 8.62 7.94 -8.20
N SER A 70 8.57 9.07 -8.89
CA SER A 70 9.57 9.46 -9.90
C SER A 70 10.94 9.78 -9.30
N GLU A 71 11.01 10.32 -8.08
CA GLU A 71 12.27 10.54 -7.35
C GLU A 71 12.90 9.23 -6.86
N GLY A 72 12.06 8.23 -6.57
CA GLY A 72 12.47 6.91 -6.13
C GLY A 72 12.73 6.79 -4.63
N GLY A 73 12.93 5.57 -4.17
CA GLY A 73 13.22 5.27 -2.76
C GLY A 73 11.99 5.11 -1.87
N VAL A 74 10.87 4.66 -2.44
CA VAL A 74 9.57 4.53 -1.78
C VAL A 74 9.17 3.06 -1.59
N ILE A 75 8.67 2.72 -0.41
CA ILE A 75 8.01 1.45 -0.09
C ILE A 75 6.52 1.74 0.00
N VAL A 76 5.75 1.22 -0.95
CA VAL A 76 4.30 1.36 -1.01
C VAL A 76 3.63 0.13 -0.40
N ASP A 77 2.69 0.34 0.53
CA ASP A 77 1.83 -0.68 1.14
C ASP A 77 0.37 -0.45 0.74
N TYR A 78 -0.17 -1.37 -0.05
CA TYR A 78 -1.59 -1.45 -0.36
C TYR A 78 -2.02 -2.89 -0.65
N HIS A 79 -3.32 -3.19 -0.60
CA HIS A 79 -3.83 -4.56 -0.82
C HIS A 79 -4.22 -4.84 -2.28
N GLY A 80 -4.51 -3.80 -3.07
CA GLY A 80 -4.64 -3.85 -4.54
C GLY A 80 -3.35 -3.37 -5.24
N CYS A 81 -3.28 -3.49 -6.58
CA CYS A 81 -2.10 -3.03 -7.33
C CYS A 81 -2.28 -2.79 -8.83
N ASP A 82 -3.44 -3.10 -9.40
CA ASP A 82 -3.74 -3.04 -10.83
C ASP A 82 -3.82 -1.61 -11.40
N PHE A 83 -4.16 -0.62 -10.57
CA PHE A 83 -4.23 0.78 -10.98
C PHE A 83 -2.90 1.54 -10.93
N PHE A 84 -1.87 1.00 -10.27
CA PHE A 84 -0.58 1.68 -10.21
C PHE A 84 0.16 1.62 -11.55
N PRO A 85 0.82 2.71 -12.00
CA PRO A 85 1.68 2.65 -13.18
C PRO A 85 2.79 1.61 -13.04
N GLU A 86 2.89 0.67 -13.98
CA GLU A 86 3.87 -0.44 -13.92
C GLU A 86 5.31 0.04 -13.72
N ARG A 87 5.67 1.18 -14.33
CA ARG A 87 7.00 1.80 -14.23
C ARG A 87 7.41 2.23 -12.82
N TRP A 88 6.47 2.32 -11.89
CA TRP A 88 6.76 2.78 -10.53
C TRP A 88 7.62 1.81 -9.76
N PHE A 89 7.46 0.51 -9.96
CA PHE A 89 8.02 -0.50 -9.06
C PHE A 89 9.17 -1.27 -9.70
N HIS A 90 10.28 -1.37 -8.97
CA HIS A 90 11.43 -2.16 -9.39
C HIS A 90 11.28 -3.63 -8.97
N ILE A 91 10.49 -3.86 -7.92
CA ILE A 91 10.15 -5.18 -7.42
C ILE A 91 8.81 -5.13 -6.67
N VAL A 92 8.05 -6.22 -6.76
CA VAL A 92 6.76 -6.40 -6.09
C VAL A 92 6.84 -7.65 -5.21
N PHE A 93 6.42 -7.52 -3.95
CA PHE A 93 6.29 -8.65 -3.03
C PHE A 93 4.82 -8.84 -2.66
N VAL A 94 4.29 -10.02 -3.01
CA VAL A 94 2.97 -10.48 -2.56
C VAL A 94 3.15 -11.28 -1.29
N LEU A 95 2.78 -10.70 -0.14
CA LEU A 95 2.86 -11.38 1.14
C LEU A 95 1.69 -12.35 1.26
N ASN A 96 2.02 -13.60 1.61
CA ASN A 96 1.06 -14.64 1.90
C ASN A 96 1.13 -15.04 3.38
N THR A 97 0.03 -15.55 3.91
CA THR A 97 -0.06 -16.11 5.26
C THR A 97 -1.07 -17.24 5.22
N ASP A 98 -0.77 -18.36 5.89
CA ASP A 98 -1.71 -19.48 5.99
C ASP A 98 -3.07 -19.04 6.50
N ASN A 99 -4.15 -19.54 5.88
CA ASN A 99 -5.53 -19.12 6.18
C ASN A 99 -5.87 -19.28 7.67
N SER A 100 -5.41 -20.35 8.32
CA SER A 100 -5.66 -20.59 9.76
C SER A 100 -4.98 -19.56 10.66
N VAL A 101 -3.86 -18.98 10.22
CA VAL A 101 -3.14 -17.91 10.91
C VAL A 101 -3.76 -16.56 10.57
N LEU A 102 -4.07 -16.33 9.29
CA LEU A 102 -4.66 -15.08 8.82
C LEU A 102 -6.04 -14.82 9.44
N TYR A 103 -6.89 -15.85 9.51
CA TYR A 103 -8.19 -15.79 10.16
C TYR A 103 -8.08 -15.26 11.60
N LYS A 104 -7.19 -15.87 12.41
CA LYS A 104 -6.97 -15.46 13.81
C LYS A 104 -6.51 -14.01 13.94
N ARG A 105 -5.70 -13.51 13.00
CA ARG A 105 -5.24 -12.11 13.01
C ARG A 105 -6.36 -11.13 12.69
N LEU A 106 -7.27 -11.51 11.79
CA LEU A 106 -8.38 -10.66 11.36
C LEU A 106 -9.53 -10.67 12.36
N GLU A 107 -9.81 -11.79 13.01
CA GLU A 107 -10.85 -11.90 14.05
C GLU A 107 -10.57 -11.01 15.27
N THR A 108 -9.30 -10.71 15.55
CA THR A 108 -8.89 -9.84 16.67
C THR A 108 -8.87 -8.34 16.35
N ARG A 109 -9.29 -7.94 15.14
CA ARG A 109 -9.36 -6.52 14.73
C ARG A 109 -10.74 -5.94 14.98
#